data_AF-A0A015JXG9-F1
#
_entry.id   AF-A0A015JXG9-F1
#
_cell.length_a   1.000
_cell.length_b   1.000
_cell.length_c   1.000
_cell.angle_alpha   90.00
_cell.angle_beta   90.00
_cell.angle_gamma   90.00
#
_symmetry.space_group_name_H-M   'P 1'
#
loop_
_entity.id
_entity.type
_entity.pdbx_description
1 polymer ?
#
loop_
_entity_poly.entity_id
_entity_poly.type
_entity_poly.pdbx_seq_one_letter_code
_entity_poly.pdbx_strand_id
1 'polypeptide(L)'
;MCVNSCCAFVGVLENETKCKFCKEDRYYSNGKARKNLPFTSIIERLKLQFKNPERSKELLYRHNYTCNKGEFAHNNIGDIFDRQIYQELLNDEYFPDPRDIAFTASCDGYQIFRQKTDDCWVFLFLNNNLPQELRVKKENLMVTLIIPGPKQPQDFNSFLYPLIQEMKFLQDGISCYDGNKEEQFTLRANILAWTGDIPALLKVLCLTGHNSYSGCRFCNLRGTLNETNRHVYYPL
;
A
#
# COMPACT_ATOMS: atom_id res chain seq x y z
N MET A 1 8.65 -7.72 15.45
CA MET A 1 7.90 -6.52 15.90
C MET A 1 7.70 -6.54 17.41
N CYS A 2 7.34 -5.43 18.02
CA CYS A 2 6.98 -5.35 19.44
C CYS A 2 5.75 -6.22 19.75
N VAL A 3 5.73 -6.91 20.90
CA VAL A 3 4.60 -7.75 21.33
C VAL A 3 3.28 -6.96 21.46
N ASN A 4 3.38 -5.71 21.92
CA ASN A 4 2.27 -4.76 22.04
C ASN A 4 2.02 -3.95 20.74
N SER A 5 2.63 -4.36 19.63
CA SER A 5 2.47 -3.75 18.30
C SER A 5 2.86 -2.28 18.21
N CYS A 6 3.67 -1.77 19.14
CA CYS A 6 4.10 -0.37 19.14
C CYS A 6 4.93 0.00 17.90
N CYS A 7 5.87 -0.86 17.49
CA CYS A 7 6.77 -0.65 16.36
C CYS A 7 7.27 -1.98 15.75
N ALA A 8 7.78 -1.92 14.52
CA ALA A 8 8.56 -2.99 13.90
C ALA A 8 10.06 -2.77 14.15
N PHE A 9 10.79 -3.85 14.40
CA PHE A 9 12.24 -3.83 14.61
C PHE A 9 12.96 -4.07 13.28
N VAL A 10 12.87 -3.08 12.40
CA VAL A 10 13.39 -3.07 11.02
C VAL A 10 13.96 -1.69 10.71
N GLY A 11 14.81 -1.59 9.69
CA GLY A 11 15.45 -0.33 9.31
C GLY A 11 16.21 0.28 10.47
N VAL A 12 15.88 1.53 10.84
CA VAL A 12 16.54 2.23 11.96
C VAL A 12 16.37 1.54 13.32
N LEU A 13 15.40 0.62 13.47
CA LEU A 13 15.16 -0.15 14.69
C LEU A 13 15.63 -1.60 14.60
N GLU A 14 16.39 -1.98 13.56
CA GLU A 14 16.80 -3.37 13.31
C GLU A 14 17.73 -3.93 14.39
N ASN A 15 18.53 -3.09 15.04
CA ASN A 15 19.51 -3.49 16.06
C ASN A 15 18.96 -3.34 17.49
N GLU A 16 17.74 -2.83 17.62
CA GLU A 16 17.09 -2.66 18.92
C GLU A 16 16.64 -4.01 19.49
N THR A 17 16.96 -4.22 20.77
CA THR A 17 16.56 -5.42 21.53
C THR A 17 15.34 -5.17 22.41
N LYS A 18 14.98 -3.90 22.66
CA LYS A 18 13.83 -3.48 23.48
C LYS A 18 12.98 -2.44 22.76
N CYS A 19 11.67 -2.47 23.00
CA CYS A 19 10.75 -1.48 22.45
C CYS A 19 10.97 -0.10 23.09
N LYS A 20 11.23 0.94 22.29
CA LYS A 20 11.41 2.32 22.79
C LYS A 20 10.17 2.85 23.54
N PHE A 21 8.97 2.39 23.19
CA PHE A 21 7.69 2.85 23.74
C PHE A 21 7.27 2.10 25.01
N CYS A 22 7.12 0.77 24.93
CA CYS A 22 6.58 -0.04 26.05
C CYS A 22 7.65 -0.84 26.80
N LYS A 23 8.93 -0.70 26.45
CA LYS A 23 10.09 -1.33 27.09
C LYS A 23 10.15 -2.86 27.08
N GLU A 24 9.15 -3.52 26.50
CA GLU A 24 9.14 -4.97 26.26
C GLU A 24 10.33 -5.42 25.41
N ASP A 25 10.88 -6.58 25.76
CA ASP A 25 11.94 -7.25 25.00
C ASP A 25 11.45 -7.71 23.63
N ARG A 26 12.33 -7.65 22.63
CA ARG A 26 12.11 -8.17 21.28
C ARG A 26 12.22 -9.70 21.23
N TYR A 27 13.13 -10.25 22.02
CA TYR A 27 13.49 -11.66 22.00
C TYR A 27 13.12 -12.36 23.31
N TYR A 28 12.84 -13.65 23.24
CA TYR A 28 12.83 -14.51 24.42
C TYR A 28 14.27 -14.73 24.90
N SER A 29 14.42 -15.28 26.12
CA SER A 29 15.74 -15.65 26.67
C SER A 29 16.52 -16.63 25.78
N ASN A 30 15.84 -17.42 24.95
CA ASN A 30 16.44 -18.33 23.98
C ASN A 30 16.84 -17.67 22.64
N GLY A 31 16.78 -16.33 22.53
CA GLY A 31 17.15 -15.57 21.33
C GLY A 31 16.10 -15.56 20.22
N LYS A 32 14.98 -16.30 20.34
CA LYS A 32 13.91 -16.28 19.34
C LYS A 32 13.09 -15.00 19.43
N ALA A 33 12.73 -14.40 18.30
CA ALA A 33 11.85 -13.23 18.26
C ALA A 33 10.49 -13.56 18.89
N ARG A 34 10.00 -12.67 19.77
CA ARG A 34 8.71 -12.85 20.47
C ARG A 34 7.51 -12.68 19.56
N LYS A 35 7.64 -11.86 18.52
CA LYS A 35 6.57 -11.61 17.55
C LYS A 35 7.15 -11.22 16.20
N ASN A 36 6.68 -11.90 15.14
CA ASN A 36 7.07 -11.62 13.77
C ASN A 36 6.10 -10.63 13.13
N LEU A 37 6.59 -9.88 12.15
CA LEU A 37 5.77 -9.03 11.29
C LEU A 37 5.38 -9.85 10.05
N PRO A 38 4.09 -10.18 9.86
CA PRO A 38 3.65 -10.80 8.62
C PRO A 38 3.83 -9.84 7.44
N PHE A 39 4.78 -10.17 6.56
CA PHE A 39 5.08 -9.44 5.34
C PHE A 39 5.28 -10.45 4.21
N THR A 40 4.63 -10.21 3.08
CA THR A 40 4.75 -11.02 1.87
C THR A 40 5.33 -10.15 0.77
N SER A 41 6.47 -10.54 0.22
CA SER A 41 7.15 -9.77 -0.82
C SER A 41 6.25 -9.52 -2.04
N ILE A 42 6.17 -8.27 -2.48
CA ILE A 42 5.58 -7.85 -3.76
C ILE A 42 6.51 -8.30 -4.89
N ILE A 43 7.82 -8.08 -4.75
CA ILE A 43 8.82 -8.41 -5.76
C ILE A 43 8.76 -9.89 -6.14
N GLU A 44 8.82 -10.78 -5.15
CA GLU A 44 8.78 -12.22 -5.41
C GLU A 44 7.44 -12.65 -6.01
N ARG A 45 6.34 -12.04 -5.60
CA ARG A 45 5.02 -12.31 -6.20
C ARG A 45 4.95 -11.87 -7.66
N LEU A 46 5.48 -10.69 -8.00
CA LEU A 46 5.53 -10.23 -9.40
C LEU A 46 6.41 -11.15 -10.24
N LYS A 47 7.61 -11.53 -9.75
CA LYS A 47 8.48 -12.49 -10.45
C LYS A 47 7.77 -13.81 -10.72
N LEU A 48 7.02 -14.33 -9.74
CA LEU A 48 6.22 -15.54 -9.92
C LEU A 48 5.10 -15.37 -10.95
N GLN A 49 4.43 -14.21 -10.97
CA GLN A 49 3.40 -13.89 -11.96
C GLN A 49 3.99 -13.82 -13.37
N PHE A 50 5.11 -13.12 -13.57
CA PHE A 50 5.77 -13.00 -14.87
C PHE A 50 6.38 -14.31 -15.36
N LYS A 51 6.81 -15.19 -14.46
CA LYS A 51 7.30 -16.53 -14.83
C LYS A 51 6.22 -17.39 -15.48
N ASN A 52 4.94 -17.17 -15.17
CA ASN A 52 3.84 -17.87 -15.83
C ASN A 52 3.49 -17.18 -17.17
N PRO A 53 3.60 -17.86 -18.31
CA PRO A 53 3.39 -17.24 -19.63
C PRO A 53 1.99 -16.63 -19.80
N GLU A 54 0.94 -17.34 -19.37
CA GLU A 54 -0.44 -16.85 -19.50
C GLU A 54 -0.70 -15.65 -18.59
N ARG A 55 -0.22 -15.71 -17.35
CA ARG A 55 -0.32 -14.56 -16.43
C ARG A 55 0.47 -13.36 -16.93
N SER A 56 1.65 -13.55 -17.50
CA SER A 56 2.45 -12.48 -18.08
C SER A 56 1.72 -11.78 -19.24
N LYS A 57 1.03 -12.53 -20.11
CA LYS A 57 0.16 -11.95 -21.15
C LYS A 57 -0.96 -11.10 -20.56
N GLU A 58 -1.63 -11.59 -19.52
CA GLU A 58 -2.70 -10.84 -18.84
C GLU A 58 -2.19 -9.51 -18.27
N LEU A 59 -0.95 -9.48 -17.75
CA LEU A 59 -0.31 -8.28 -17.19
C LEU A 59 0.04 -7.20 -18.23
N LEU A 60 -0.13 -7.48 -19.52
CA LEU A 60 0.00 -6.47 -20.58
C LEU A 60 -1.29 -5.64 -20.77
N TYR A 61 -2.36 -5.92 -20.01
CA TYR A 61 -3.63 -5.19 -20.13
C TYR A 61 -3.44 -3.68 -20.00
N ARG A 62 -2.61 -3.19 -19.06
CA ARG A 62 -2.32 -1.74 -18.90
C ARG A 62 -1.82 -1.12 -20.20
N HIS A 63 -0.84 -1.75 -20.83
CA HIS A 63 -0.20 -1.21 -22.04
C HIS A 63 -1.11 -1.33 -23.26
N ASN A 64 -1.85 -2.42 -23.37
CA ASN A 64 -2.76 -2.69 -24.49
C ASN A 64 -4.13 -2.02 -24.32
N TYR A 65 -4.37 -1.36 -23.18
CA TYR A 65 -5.66 -0.76 -22.88
C TYR A 65 -5.98 0.35 -23.89
N THR A 66 -7.13 0.21 -24.53
CA THR A 66 -7.74 1.27 -25.35
C THR A 66 -9.09 1.62 -24.76
N CYS A 67 -9.34 2.90 -24.53
CA CYS A 67 -10.64 3.38 -24.05
C CYS A 67 -11.75 2.96 -25.03
N ASN A 68 -12.55 1.97 -24.66
CA ASN A 68 -13.77 1.65 -25.39
C ASN A 68 -14.81 2.73 -25.09
N LYS A 69 -15.07 3.60 -26.06
CA LYS A 69 -16.14 4.61 -26.06
C LYS A 69 -17.55 3.98 -26.18
N GLY A 70 -17.79 2.85 -25.51
CA GLY A 70 -19.09 2.17 -25.51
C GLY A 70 -20.10 2.84 -24.58
N GLU A 71 -21.38 2.45 -24.72
CA GLU A 71 -22.58 3.03 -24.06
C GLU A 71 -22.52 3.16 -22.51
N PHE A 72 -21.54 2.54 -21.84
CA PHE A 72 -21.36 2.60 -20.39
C PHE A 72 -20.27 3.59 -19.92
N ALA A 73 -19.60 4.29 -20.83
CA ALA A 73 -18.61 5.29 -20.49
C ALA A 73 -19.30 6.58 -20.00
N HIS A 74 -19.64 6.65 -18.72
CA HIS A 74 -19.98 7.93 -18.10
C HIS A 74 -18.77 8.87 -18.21
N ASN A 75 -18.91 9.93 -19.01
CA ASN A 75 -17.86 10.91 -19.29
C ASN A 75 -16.57 10.36 -19.95
N ASN A 76 -16.67 9.35 -20.83
CA ASN A 76 -15.51 8.77 -21.54
C ASN A 76 -14.43 8.14 -20.62
N ILE A 77 -14.81 7.65 -19.43
CA ILE A 77 -13.89 6.95 -18.52
C ILE A 77 -14.24 5.47 -18.52
N GLY A 78 -13.33 4.63 -19.00
CA GLY A 78 -13.43 3.18 -18.97
C GLY A 78 -12.55 2.54 -17.89
N ASP A 79 -11.37 3.08 -17.56
CA ASP A 79 -10.48 2.58 -16.50
C ASP A 79 -9.72 3.74 -15.81
N ILE A 80 -8.93 3.42 -14.76
CA ILE A 80 -7.99 4.35 -14.11
C ILE A 80 -7.00 4.98 -15.10
N PHE A 81 -6.74 4.29 -16.21
CA PHE A 81 -5.83 4.74 -17.27
C PHE A 81 -6.36 5.92 -18.07
N ASP A 82 -7.67 6.21 -18.05
CA ASP A 82 -8.22 7.38 -18.75
C ASP A 82 -8.07 8.68 -17.96
N ARG A 83 -7.58 8.61 -16.71
CA ARG A 83 -7.51 9.76 -15.81
C ARG A 83 -6.24 10.57 -16.02
N GLN A 84 -6.37 11.88 -15.85
CA GLN A 84 -5.30 12.87 -16.00
C GLN A 84 -4.00 12.47 -15.28
N ILE A 85 -4.08 12.06 -14.02
CA ILE A 85 -2.88 11.68 -13.23
C ILE A 85 -2.08 10.56 -13.91
N TYR A 86 -2.75 9.53 -14.42
CA TYR A 86 -2.05 8.44 -15.11
C TYR A 86 -1.44 8.90 -16.43
N GLN A 87 -2.15 9.74 -17.19
CA GLN A 87 -1.66 10.30 -18.43
C GLN A 87 -0.43 11.21 -18.22
N GLU A 88 -0.40 12.00 -17.15
CA GLU A 88 0.77 12.79 -16.73
C GLU A 88 1.96 11.88 -16.41
N LEU A 89 1.75 10.83 -15.60
CA LEU A 89 2.82 9.87 -15.28
C LEU A 89 3.35 9.13 -16.52
N LEU A 90 2.50 8.83 -17.51
CA LEU A 90 2.96 8.27 -18.78
C LEU A 90 3.84 9.24 -19.55
N ASN A 91 3.46 10.52 -19.62
CA ASN A 91 4.25 11.56 -20.30
C ASN A 91 5.59 11.81 -19.60
N ASP A 92 5.64 11.64 -18.28
CA ASP A 92 6.84 11.74 -17.47
C ASP A 92 7.69 10.45 -17.45
N GLU A 93 7.40 9.49 -18.35
CA GLU A 93 8.12 8.23 -18.52
C GLU A 93 8.20 7.35 -17.25
N TYR A 94 7.15 7.33 -16.42
CA TYR A 94 7.09 6.42 -15.26
C TYR A 94 6.84 4.95 -15.65
N PHE A 95 6.41 4.68 -16.88
CA PHE A 95 6.12 3.33 -17.38
C PHE A 95 6.76 3.05 -18.75
N PRO A 96 8.11 3.10 -18.85
CA PRO A 96 8.83 2.95 -20.12
C PRO A 96 8.71 1.55 -20.74
N ASP A 97 8.54 0.50 -19.93
CA ASP A 97 8.33 -0.86 -20.43
C ASP A 97 6.82 -1.21 -20.43
N PRO A 98 6.29 -1.86 -21.48
CA PRO A 98 4.91 -2.38 -21.50
C PRO A 98 4.53 -3.23 -20.28
N ARG A 99 5.50 -3.89 -19.64
CA ARG A 99 5.33 -4.76 -18.47
C ARG A 99 5.41 -4.03 -17.14
N ASP A 100 5.70 -2.73 -17.13
CA ASP A 100 5.75 -1.97 -15.89
C ASP A 100 4.38 -1.97 -15.20
N ILE A 101 4.40 -2.16 -13.88
CA ILE A 101 3.22 -2.43 -13.07
C ILE A 101 2.66 -1.14 -12.45
N ALA A 102 1.36 -0.94 -12.58
CA ALA A 102 0.61 0.08 -11.89
C ALA A 102 -0.20 -0.55 -10.74
N PHE A 103 -0.01 -0.08 -9.51
CA PHE A 103 -0.73 -0.54 -8.34
C PHE A 103 -1.74 0.48 -7.82
N THR A 104 -2.83 -0.03 -7.25
CA THR A 104 -3.64 0.71 -6.27
C THR A 104 -3.44 0.05 -4.92
N ALA A 105 -2.92 0.79 -3.95
CA ALA A 105 -2.71 0.31 -2.60
C ALA A 105 -3.88 0.70 -1.70
N SER A 106 -4.23 -0.15 -0.76
CA SER A 106 -5.25 0.12 0.26
C SER A 106 -4.72 -0.22 1.64
N CYS A 107 -5.07 0.59 2.63
CA CYS A 107 -4.79 0.33 4.03
C CYS A 107 -6.08 0.53 4.84
N ASP A 108 -6.41 -0.44 5.68
CA ASP A 108 -7.54 -0.31 6.60
C ASP A 108 -7.26 -1.02 7.94
N GLY A 109 -7.88 -0.50 9.00
CA GLY A 109 -7.94 -1.11 10.31
C GLY A 109 -9.12 -2.08 10.37
N TYR A 110 -8.84 -3.37 10.53
CA TYR A 110 -9.83 -4.42 10.64
C TYR A 110 -9.86 -5.03 12.05
N GLN A 111 -11.07 -5.28 12.56
CA GLN A 111 -11.28 -6.00 13.80
C GLN A 111 -11.57 -7.47 13.50
N ILE A 112 -10.61 -8.35 13.82
CA ILE A 112 -10.70 -9.78 13.47
C ILE A 112 -11.76 -10.51 14.33
N PHE A 113 -11.98 -10.04 15.57
CA PHE A 113 -12.94 -10.64 16.49
C PHE A 113 -14.10 -9.69 16.81
N ARG A 114 -15.30 -10.26 17.01
CA ARG A 114 -16.48 -9.50 17.51
C ARG A 114 -16.23 -8.89 18.90
N GLN A 115 -15.31 -9.47 19.66
CA GLN A 115 -14.82 -8.89 20.90
C GLN A 115 -13.67 -7.92 20.54
N LYS A 116 -13.75 -6.68 21.01
CA LYS A 116 -12.80 -5.57 20.74
C LYS A 116 -11.40 -5.81 21.35
N THR A 117 -10.75 -6.93 21.05
CA THR A 117 -9.48 -7.30 21.69
C THR A 117 -8.27 -6.97 20.84
N ASP A 118 -8.38 -7.00 19.51
CA ASP A 118 -7.22 -6.85 18.63
C ASP A 118 -7.55 -6.04 17.37
N ASP A 119 -7.02 -4.82 17.30
CA ASP A 119 -6.96 -4.03 16.07
C ASP A 119 -5.89 -4.60 15.13
N CYS A 120 -6.26 -4.96 13.91
CA CYS A 120 -5.34 -5.43 12.89
C CYS A 120 -5.29 -4.43 11.74
N TRP A 121 -4.12 -4.12 11.19
CA TRP A 121 -4.02 -3.30 9.98
C TRP A 121 -3.61 -4.16 8.80
N VAL A 122 -4.29 -4.01 7.67
CA VAL A 122 -4.03 -4.80 6.46
C VAL A 122 -3.70 -3.88 5.30
N PHE A 123 -2.61 -4.19 4.61
CA PHE A 123 -2.21 -3.53 3.37
C PHE A 123 -2.50 -4.45 2.18
N LEU A 124 -3.35 -3.96 1.29
CA LEU A 124 -3.81 -4.66 0.09
C LEU A 124 -3.30 -3.94 -1.15
N PHE A 125 -2.86 -4.69 -2.15
CA PHE A 125 -2.45 -4.17 -3.44
C PHE A 125 -3.33 -4.77 -4.53
N LEU A 126 -3.92 -3.90 -5.35
CA LEU A 126 -4.56 -4.25 -6.60
C LEU A 126 -3.55 -4.05 -7.72
N ASN A 127 -3.30 -5.08 -8.50
CA ASN A 127 -2.50 -4.97 -9.70
C ASN A 127 -3.38 -4.45 -10.85
N ASN A 128 -3.25 -3.16 -11.19
CA ASN A 128 -4.05 -2.54 -12.25
C ASN A 128 -3.67 -3.05 -13.65
N ASN A 129 -2.54 -3.75 -13.79
CA ASN A 129 -2.17 -4.42 -15.03
C ASN A 129 -3.02 -5.64 -15.35
N LEU A 130 -3.96 -6.04 -14.49
CA LEU A 130 -4.97 -7.05 -14.82
C LEU A 130 -6.25 -6.37 -15.32
N PRO A 131 -7.04 -7.02 -16.19
CA PRO A 131 -8.40 -6.57 -16.52
C PRO A 131 -9.25 -6.31 -15.28
N GLN A 132 -10.20 -5.38 -15.36
CA GLN A 132 -10.99 -4.92 -14.20
C GLN A 132 -11.76 -6.06 -13.52
N GLU A 133 -12.33 -6.95 -14.32
CA GLU A 133 -13.05 -8.14 -13.90
C GLU A 133 -12.16 -9.16 -13.18
N LEU A 134 -10.84 -9.11 -13.39
CA LEU A 134 -9.87 -9.99 -12.74
C LEU A 134 -9.21 -9.34 -11.52
N ARG A 135 -8.84 -8.06 -11.59
CA ARG A 135 -7.97 -7.42 -10.58
C ARG A 135 -8.58 -7.35 -9.18
N VAL A 136 -9.91 -7.34 -9.07
CA VAL A 136 -10.65 -7.30 -7.79
C VAL A 136 -11.05 -8.68 -7.26
N LYS A 137 -10.76 -9.75 -8.00
CA LYS A 137 -11.02 -11.11 -7.53
C LYS A 137 -10.09 -11.47 -6.37
N LYS A 138 -10.60 -12.26 -5.41
CA LYS A 138 -9.89 -12.59 -4.16
C LYS A 138 -8.51 -13.18 -4.40
N GLU A 139 -8.37 -14.01 -5.43
CA GLU A 139 -7.12 -14.64 -5.86
C GLU A 139 -6.07 -13.65 -6.40
N ASN A 140 -6.49 -12.47 -6.83
CA ASN A 140 -5.62 -11.42 -7.37
C ASN A 140 -5.35 -10.29 -6.37
N LEU A 141 -6.03 -10.28 -5.22
CA LEU A 141 -5.76 -9.34 -4.14
C LEU A 141 -4.43 -9.69 -3.47
N MET A 142 -3.46 -8.78 -3.55
CA MET A 142 -2.15 -8.98 -2.94
C MET A 142 -2.14 -8.42 -1.51
N VAL A 143 -2.35 -9.29 -0.52
CA VAL A 143 -2.16 -8.94 0.90
C VAL A 143 -0.66 -8.89 1.19
N THR A 144 -0.11 -7.70 1.44
CA THR A 144 1.35 -7.50 1.53
C THR A 144 1.86 -7.36 2.96
N LEU A 145 1.15 -6.61 3.79
CA LEU A 145 1.56 -6.35 5.17
C LEU A 145 0.35 -6.49 6.08
N ILE A 146 0.54 -7.21 7.18
CA ILE A 146 -0.46 -7.32 8.24
C ILE A 146 0.21 -6.87 9.53
N ILE A 147 -0.36 -5.88 10.21
CA ILE A 147 0.08 -5.42 11.52
C ILE A 147 -0.91 -5.95 12.55
N PRO A 148 -0.63 -7.09 13.19
CA PRO A 148 -1.53 -7.67 14.17
C PRO A 148 -1.62 -6.81 15.43
N GLY A 149 -2.78 -6.84 16.10
CA GLY A 149 -3.05 -6.22 17.41
C GLY A 149 -2.15 -6.76 18.53
N PRO A 150 -2.26 -6.26 19.78
CA PRO A 150 -3.54 -5.89 20.40
C PRO A 150 -3.87 -4.39 20.42
N LYS A 151 -2.89 -3.53 20.12
CA LYS A 151 -3.05 -2.07 20.15
C LYS A 151 -2.70 -1.48 18.80
N GLN A 152 -3.29 -0.32 18.52
CA GLN A 152 -2.84 0.52 17.42
C GLN A 152 -1.31 0.81 17.53
N PRO A 153 -0.57 0.75 16.42
CA PRO A 153 0.82 1.16 16.35
C PRO A 153 1.09 2.56 16.90
N GLN A 154 2.16 2.69 17.68
CA GLN A 154 2.69 3.98 18.12
C GLN A 154 3.59 4.59 17.04
N ASP A 155 4.37 3.73 16.36
CA ASP A 155 5.21 4.07 15.22
C ASP A 155 4.71 3.29 14.00
N PHE A 156 3.64 3.80 13.38
CA PHE A 156 2.99 3.16 12.24
C PHE A 156 3.97 3.00 11.06
N ASN A 157 4.79 4.02 10.80
CA ASN A 157 5.74 4.03 9.69
C ASN A 157 6.85 2.99 9.82
N SER A 158 7.26 2.63 11.04
CA SER A 158 8.23 1.54 11.23
C SER A 158 7.79 0.24 10.56
N PHE A 159 6.48 -0.03 10.51
CA PHE A 159 5.92 -1.21 9.85
C PHE A 159 5.94 -1.14 8.33
N LEU A 160 5.91 0.08 7.75
CA LEU A 160 5.95 0.30 6.31
C LEU A 160 7.35 0.16 5.72
N TYR A 161 8.39 0.17 6.55
CA TYR A 161 9.78 0.10 6.10
C TYR A 161 10.04 -1.00 5.04
N PRO A 162 9.70 -2.30 5.26
CA PRO A 162 9.95 -3.33 4.24
C PRO A 162 9.19 -3.08 2.94
N LEU A 163 7.96 -2.60 3.01
CA LEU A 163 7.16 -2.23 1.83
C LEU A 163 7.85 -1.10 1.04
N ILE A 164 8.29 -0.05 1.74
CA ILE A 164 8.97 1.09 1.11
C ILE A 164 10.29 0.65 0.46
N GLN A 165 11.05 -0.27 1.07
CA GLN A 165 12.26 -0.81 0.45
C GLN A 165 11.95 -1.53 -0.86
N GLU A 166 10.95 -2.42 -0.88
CA GLU A 166 10.57 -3.10 -2.12
C GLU A 166 10.07 -2.14 -3.20
N MET A 167 9.28 -1.13 -2.82
CA MET A 167 8.82 -0.12 -3.77
C MET A 167 9.97 0.72 -4.34
N LYS A 168 11.02 1.02 -3.55
CA LYS A 168 12.22 1.70 -4.06
C LYS A 168 12.98 0.84 -5.07
N PHE A 169 13.20 -0.45 -4.77
CA PHE A 169 13.81 -1.37 -5.72
C PHE A 169 12.99 -1.48 -7.01
N LEU A 170 11.66 -1.53 -6.91
CA LEU A 170 10.77 -1.54 -8.07
C LEU A 170 10.74 -0.20 -8.82
N GLN A 171 10.97 0.92 -8.15
CA GLN A 171 11.09 2.22 -8.82
C GLN A 171 12.38 2.30 -9.65
N ASP A 172 13.51 1.87 -9.09
CA ASP A 172 14.81 1.82 -9.79
C ASP A 172 14.79 0.76 -10.91
N GLY A 173 14.06 -0.32 -10.67
CA GLY A 173 13.91 -1.46 -11.57
C GLY A 173 14.76 -2.66 -11.15
N ILE A 174 14.19 -3.85 -11.30
CA ILE A 174 14.86 -5.11 -10.97
C ILE A 174 14.82 -6.09 -12.14
N SER A 175 15.79 -7.00 -12.22
CA SER A 175 15.76 -8.07 -13.22
C SER A 175 14.60 -9.03 -12.95
N CYS A 176 13.82 -9.30 -13.99
CA CYS A 176 12.71 -10.25 -13.98
C CYS A 176 12.70 -11.06 -15.28
N TYR A 177 12.28 -12.33 -15.19
CA TYR A 177 12.08 -13.18 -16.36
C TYR A 177 10.62 -13.13 -16.78
N ASP A 178 10.37 -12.83 -18.05
CA ASP A 178 9.06 -12.90 -18.67
C ASP A 178 8.88 -14.26 -19.34
N GLY A 179 8.01 -15.10 -18.78
CA GLY A 179 7.71 -16.42 -19.34
C GLY A 179 6.90 -16.39 -20.63
N ASN A 180 6.24 -15.27 -20.97
CA ASN A 180 5.52 -15.13 -22.23
C ASN A 180 6.46 -14.84 -23.40
N LYS A 181 7.41 -13.91 -23.20
CA LYS A 181 8.40 -13.55 -24.22
C LYS A 181 9.69 -14.35 -24.14
N GLU A 182 9.86 -15.14 -23.08
CA GLU A 182 11.05 -15.94 -22.77
C GLU A 182 12.34 -15.10 -22.68
N GLU A 183 12.24 -13.89 -22.12
CA GLU A 183 13.35 -12.94 -22.04
C GLU A 183 13.52 -12.34 -20.64
N GLN A 184 14.71 -11.83 -20.35
CA GLN A 184 14.93 -10.98 -19.18
C GLN A 184 14.51 -9.56 -19.49
N PHE A 185 13.91 -8.88 -18.51
CA PHE A 185 13.56 -7.48 -18.59
C PHE A 185 13.75 -6.77 -17.26
N THR A 186 13.70 -5.45 -17.31
CA THR A 186 13.70 -4.63 -16.09
C THR A 186 12.26 -4.40 -15.67
N LEU A 187 11.86 -5.04 -14.57
CA LEU A 187 10.54 -4.87 -13.97
C LEU A 187 10.52 -3.61 -13.10
N ARG A 188 9.61 -2.68 -13.39
CA ARG A 188 9.28 -1.56 -12.52
C ARG A 188 7.85 -1.61 -12.02
N ALA A 189 7.59 -0.95 -10.91
CA ALA A 189 6.24 -0.79 -10.39
C ALA A 189 6.02 0.54 -9.68
N ASN A 190 4.86 1.15 -9.89
CA ASN A 190 4.46 2.42 -9.30
C ASN A 190 3.08 2.31 -8.64
N ILE A 191 2.86 3.02 -7.53
CA ILE A 191 1.54 3.12 -6.89
C ILE A 191 0.83 4.36 -7.43
N LEU A 192 -0.29 4.16 -8.13
CA LEU A 192 -1.11 5.24 -8.69
C LEU A 192 -2.02 5.89 -7.65
N ALA A 193 -2.51 5.09 -6.70
CA ALA A 193 -3.48 5.56 -5.71
C ALA A 193 -3.34 4.81 -4.39
N TRP A 194 -3.60 5.54 -3.30
CA TRP A 194 -3.81 5.00 -1.96
C TRP A 194 -5.26 5.16 -1.56
N THR A 195 -5.90 4.07 -1.17
CA THR A 195 -7.30 4.03 -0.69
C THR A 195 -7.36 3.60 0.77
N GLY A 196 -8.42 3.98 1.46
CA GLY A 196 -8.63 3.64 2.86
C GLY A 196 -9.62 4.60 3.50
N ASP A 197 -10.02 4.31 4.73
CA ASP A 197 -10.76 5.28 5.53
C ASP A 197 -9.87 6.50 5.86
N ILE A 198 -10.49 7.60 6.27
CA ILE A 198 -9.77 8.84 6.59
C ILE A 198 -8.69 8.58 7.68
N PRO A 199 -8.99 7.90 8.81
CA PRO A 199 -7.99 7.57 9.82
C PRO A 199 -6.77 6.79 9.29
N ALA A 200 -6.95 5.80 8.42
CA ALA A 200 -5.87 5.01 7.84
C ALA A 200 -5.00 5.88 6.93
N LEU A 201 -5.63 6.62 6.01
CA LEU A 201 -4.91 7.49 5.06
C LEU A 201 -4.10 8.56 5.79
N LEU A 202 -4.64 9.18 6.84
CA LEU A 202 -3.91 10.18 7.62
C LEU A 202 -2.67 9.58 8.29
N LYS A 203 -2.72 8.33 8.77
CA LYS A 203 -1.55 7.64 9.34
C LYS A 203 -0.48 7.36 8.30
N VAL A 204 -0.87 6.87 7.13
CA VAL A 204 0.05 6.61 6.00
C VAL A 204 0.71 7.91 5.54
N LEU A 205 -0.05 9.01 5.48
CA LEU A 205 0.44 10.33 5.04
C LEU A 205 1.15 11.13 6.15
N CYS A 206 1.25 10.60 7.37
CA CYS A 206 1.80 11.32 8.53
C CYS A 206 1.07 12.64 8.84
N LEU A 207 -0.23 12.70 8.58
CA LEU A 207 -1.07 13.88 8.82
C LEU A 207 -1.79 13.78 10.17
N THR A 208 -2.16 14.94 10.70
CA THR A 208 -2.95 15.04 11.93
C THR A 208 -4.40 14.63 11.67
N GLY A 209 -5.07 14.14 12.73
CA GLY A 209 -6.45 13.63 12.66
C GLY A 209 -7.48 14.62 12.10
N HIS A 210 -8.66 14.12 11.73
CA HIS A 210 -9.76 14.93 11.19
C HIS A 210 -10.20 16.09 12.12
N ASN A 211 -10.06 15.90 13.44
CA ASN A 211 -10.36 16.91 14.46
C ASN A 211 -9.14 17.79 14.84
N SER A 212 -8.16 17.94 13.95
CA SER A 212 -7.00 18.81 14.15
C SER A 212 -7.22 20.19 13.54
N TYR A 213 -6.38 21.17 13.87
CA TYR A 213 -6.37 22.47 13.20
C TYR A 213 -5.88 22.40 11.74
N SER A 214 -5.30 21.29 11.32
CA SER A 214 -4.74 21.09 9.97
C SER A 214 -5.02 19.67 9.49
N GLY A 215 -6.30 19.34 9.34
CA GLY A 215 -6.79 18.00 9.02
C GLY A 215 -7.17 17.79 7.55
N CYS A 216 -7.16 18.84 6.72
CA CYS A 216 -7.34 18.68 5.29
C CYS A 216 -6.04 18.15 4.65
N ARG A 217 -6.17 17.13 3.79
CA ARG A 217 -5.05 16.54 3.05
C ARG A 217 -4.71 17.26 1.73
N PHE A 218 -5.55 18.19 1.32
CA PHE A 218 -5.44 18.88 0.02
C PHE A 218 -5.16 20.37 0.15
N CYS A 219 -5.44 20.98 1.29
CA CYS A 219 -5.25 22.42 1.48
C CYS A 219 -4.79 22.76 2.90
N ASN A 220 -4.30 23.99 3.05
CA ASN A 220 -3.77 24.51 4.31
C ASN A 220 -4.82 25.30 5.11
N LEU A 221 -6.11 25.02 4.91
CA LEU A 221 -7.17 25.66 5.70
C LEU A 221 -6.98 25.30 7.18
N ARG A 222 -6.94 26.34 8.02
CA ARG A 222 -6.81 26.18 9.45
C ARG A 222 -8.19 26.03 10.07
N GLY A 223 -8.39 24.93 10.79
CA GLY A 223 -9.59 24.70 11.57
C GLY A 223 -9.73 25.71 12.70
N THR A 224 -10.95 25.88 13.22
CA THR A 224 -11.29 26.69 14.38
C THR A 224 -11.94 25.79 15.43
N LEU A 225 -11.53 25.92 16.69
CA LEU A 225 -12.11 25.16 17.79
C LEU A 225 -13.48 25.75 18.14
N ASN A 226 -14.53 24.95 18.05
CA ASN A 226 -15.77 25.24 18.73
C ASN A 226 -15.61 24.79 20.20
N GLU A 227 -15.46 25.75 21.11
CA GLU A 227 -15.23 25.47 22.54
C GLU A 227 -16.37 24.69 23.18
N THR A 228 -17.62 24.97 22.77
CA THR A 228 -18.82 24.31 23.29
C THR A 228 -18.85 22.83 22.97
N ASN A 229 -18.55 22.47 21.72
CA ASN A 229 -18.64 21.08 21.23
C ASN A 229 -17.29 20.34 21.29
N ARG A 230 -16.21 21.01 21.69
CA ARG A 230 -14.82 20.50 21.67
C ARG A 230 -14.44 19.86 20.33
N HIS A 231 -14.89 20.48 19.25
CA HIS A 231 -14.71 20.00 17.88
C HIS A 231 -14.11 21.12 17.03
N VAL A 232 -13.11 20.77 16.22
CA VAL A 232 -12.48 21.67 15.26
C VAL A 232 -13.24 21.60 13.94
N TYR A 233 -13.81 22.73 13.52
CA TYR A 233 -14.51 22.87 12.24
C TYR A 233 -13.69 23.74 11.29
N TYR A 234 -13.96 23.64 10.00
CA TYR A 234 -13.27 24.43 8.96
C TYR A 234 -14.27 25.44 8.41
N PRO A 235 -14.18 26.73 8.79
CA PRO A 235 -15.03 27.76 8.20
C PRO A 235 -14.68 27.88 6.71
N LEU A 236 -15.69 27.71 5.86
CA LEU A 236 -15.61 28.02 4.43
C LEU A 236 -15.97 29.48 4.21
#